data_AF-A0A734CIX2-F1
#
_entry.id   AF-A0A734CIX2-F1
#
_cell.length_a   1.000
_cell.length_b   1.000
_cell.length_c   1.000
_cell.angle_alpha   90.00
_cell.angle_beta   90.00
_cell.angle_gamma   90.00
#
_symmetry.space_group_name_H-M   'P 1'
#
loop_
_entity.id
_entity.type
_entity.pdbx_description
1 polymer ?
#
loop_
_entity_poly.entity_id
_entity_poly.type
_entity_poly.pdbx_seq_one_letter_code
_entity_poly.pdbx_strand_id
1 'polypeptide(L)'
;YAGNKYRMKPSLNREFYIRLAAGFGYEIDIQHSPESQWISIVNIKTTIGYRHMNVLDNILTPLRIYDASALECILNRYKPAWQTFRFVYESSQPHE
;
A
#
# COMPACT_ATOMS: atom_id res chain seq x y z
N TYR A 1 -2.51 -4.72 25.22
CA TYR A 1 -3.47 -4.62 24.09
C TYR A 1 -3.10 -5.66 23.02
N ALA A 2 -3.68 -6.87 23.09
CA ALA A 2 -3.44 -7.96 22.12
C ALA A 2 -4.73 -8.36 21.35
N GLY A 3 -5.82 -7.62 21.53
CA GLY A 3 -7.16 -7.95 21.03
C GLY A 3 -7.44 -7.56 19.57
N ASN A 4 -6.67 -6.64 18.99
CA ASN A 4 -6.85 -6.19 17.61
C ASN A 4 -5.81 -6.81 16.66
N LYS A 5 -5.42 -8.07 16.89
CA LYS A 5 -4.77 -8.84 15.83
C LYS A 5 -5.84 -9.09 14.78
N TYR A 6 -5.84 -8.30 13.71
CA TYR A 6 -6.68 -8.54 12.55
C TYR A 6 -6.51 -10.02 12.15
N ARG A 7 -7.58 -10.81 12.31
CA ARG A 7 -7.58 -12.20 11.83
C ARG A 7 -7.43 -12.13 10.31
N MET A 8 -6.40 -12.76 9.79
CA MET A 8 -6.15 -12.86 8.34
C MET A 8 -7.31 -13.60 7.70
N LYS A 9 -8.32 -12.87 7.26
CA LYS A 9 -9.29 -13.36 6.31
C LYS A 9 -9.10 -12.54 5.05
N PRO A 10 -8.66 -13.14 3.93
CA PRO A 10 -8.70 -12.43 2.66
C PRO A 10 -10.15 -12.00 2.42
N SER A 11 -10.35 -10.77 1.98
CA SER A 11 -11.66 -10.19 1.73
C SER A 11 -11.71 -9.73 0.30
N LEU A 12 -12.68 -10.20 -0.49
CA LEU A 12 -12.89 -9.69 -1.85
C LEU A 12 -13.58 -8.32 -1.86
N ASN A 13 -13.97 -7.81 -0.69
CA ASN A 13 -14.68 -6.55 -0.59
C ASN A 13 -13.72 -5.37 -0.76
N ARG A 14 -13.96 -4.54 -1.79
CA ARG A 14 -13.24 -3.29 -2.03
C ARG A 14 -13.21 -2.37 -0.81
N GLU A 15 -14.34 -2.23 -0.12
CA GLU A 15 -14.49 -1.33 1.01
C GLU A 15 -13.57 -1.70 2.19
N PHE A 16 -13.27 -3.00 2.34
CA PHE A 16 -12.32 -3.46 3.36
C PHE A 16 -10.91 -2.88 3.11
N TYR A 17 -10.44 -2.90 1.86
CA TYR A 17 -9.11 -2.40 1.53
C TYR A 17 -9.03 -0.88 1.64
N ILE A 18 -10.09 -0.16 1.26
CA ILE A 18 -10.17 1.30 1.40
C ILE A 18 -10.09 1.68 2.89
N ARG A 19 -10.86 1.03 3.76
CA ARG A 19 -10.81 1.29 5.21
C ARG A 19 -9.49 0.87 5.84
N LEU A 20 -8.89 -0.23 5.37
CA LEU A 20 -7.59 -0.67 5.83
C LEU A 20 -6.53 0.38 5.52
N ALA A 21 -6.48 0.87 4.28
CA ALA A 21 -5.56 1.92 3.84
C ALA A 21 -5.79 3.24 4.59
N ALA A 22 -7.05 3.63 4.81
CA ALA A 22 -7.40 4.81 5.60
C ALA A 22 -6.91 4.71 7.06
N GLY A 23 -6.92 3.51 7.65
CA GLY A 23 -6.34 3.25 8.97
C GLY A 23 -4.82 3.48 9.05
N PHE A 24 -4.12 3.48 7.91
CA PHE A 24 -2.70 3.83 7.80
C PHE A 24 -2.47 5.25 7.24
N GLY A 25 -3.54 6.04 7.05
CA GLY A 25 -3.45 7.43 6.57
C GLY A 25 -3.38 7.58 5.05
N TYR A 26 -3.71 6.53 4.27
CA TYR A 26 -3.75 6.60 2.81
C TYR A 26 -5.19 6.67 2.29
N GLU A 27 -5.42 7.57 1.34
CA GLU A 27 -6.63 7.62 0.54
C GLU A 27 -6.39 6.88 -0.78
N ILE A 28 -7.15 5.79 -0.98
CA ILE A 28 -7.04 4.95 -2.17
C ILE A 28 -8.39 4.75 -2.84
N ASP A 29 -8.36 4.54 -4.15
CA ASP A 29 -9.46 4.04 -4.93
C ASP A 29 -9.08 2.72 -5.63
N ILE A 30 -10.01 1.77 -5.72
CA ILE A 30 -9.76 0.47 -6.34
C ILE A 30 -10.73 0.27 -7.49
N GLN A 31 -10.18 0.07 -8.68
CA GLN A 31 -10.92 -0.14 -9.91
C GLN A 31 -10.51 -1.48 -10.53
N HIS A 32 -11.41 -2.10 -11.29
CA HIS A 32 -11.05 -3.28 -12.07
C HIS A 32 -10.33 -2.86 -13.34
N SER A 33 -9.32 -3.63 -13.74
CA SER A 33 -8.67 -3.40 -15.03
C SER A 33 -9.66 -3.70 -16.17
N PRO A 34 -9.75 -2.84 -17.19
CA PRO A 34 -10.55 -3.14 -18.39
C PRO A 34 -9.98 -4.34 -19.18
N GLU A 35 -8.69 -4.66 -18.99
CA GLU A 35 -7.99 -5.73 -19.69
C GLU A 35 -8.20 -7.11 -19.05
N SER A 36 -8.49 -7.18 -17.74
CA SER A 36 -8.57 -8.45 -17.02
C SER A 36 -9.30 -8.32 -15.68
N GLN A 37 -10.27 -9.21 -15.45
CA GLN A 37 -10.99 -9.30 -14.17
C GLN A 37 -10.10 -9.72 -12.98
N TRP A 38 -8.93 -10.29 -13.27
CA TRP A 38 -7.97 -10.76 -12.27
C TRP A 38 -7.02 -9.65 -11.78
N ILE A 39 -7.08 -8.48 -12.43
CA ILE A 39 -6.22 -7.34 -12.11
C ILE A 39 -7.10 -6.21 -11.57
N SER A 40 -6.73 -5.70 -10.39
CA SER A 40 -7.31 -4.49 -9.82
C SER A 40 -6.27 -3.38 -9.78
N ILE A 41 -6.67 -2.20 -10.22
CA ILE A 41 -5.86 -0.99 -10.22
C ILE A 41 -6.16 -0.25 -8.92
N VAL A 42 -5.12 -0.02 -8.12
CA VAL A 42 -5.18 0.72 -6.86
C VAL A 42 -4.60 2.11 -7.12
N ASN A 43 -5.48 3.10 -7.23
CA ASN A 43 -5.13 4.50 -7.40
C ASN A 43 -4.91 5.12 -6.03
N ILE A 44 -3.73 5.68 -5.79
CA ILE A 44 -3.35 6.27 -4.52
C ILE A 44 -3.33 7.78 -4.70
N LYS A 45 -4.27 8.45 -4.02
CA LYS A 45 -4.49 9.90 -4.14
C LYS A 45 -3.64 10.71 -3.17
N THR A 46 -3.18 10.08 -2.11
CA THR A 46 -2.34 10.73 -1.10
C THR A 46 -0.93 10.96 -1.65
N THR A 47 -0.37 12.14 -1.40
CA THR A 47 1.04 12.43 -1.66
C THR A 47 1.93 11.50 -0.84
N ILE A 48 2.81 10.77 -1.53
CA ILE A 48 3.68 9.80 -0.88
C ILE A 48 5.03 10.44 -0.59
N GLY A 49 5.37 10.47 0.70
CA GLY A 49 6.68 10.86 1.16
C GLY A 49 7.70 9.73 1.12
N TYR A 50 8.92 10.09 1.48
CA TYR A 50 9.96 9.15 1.85
C TYR A 50 10.51 9.59 3.21
N ARG A 51 10.95 8.61 3.98
CA ARG A 51 11.70 8.87 5.22
C ARG A 51 13.11 8.35 5.07
N HIS A 52 14.05 9.08 5.66
CA HIS A 52 15.41 8.59 5.82
C HIS A 52 15.47 7.68 7.05
N MET A 53 15.99 6.48 6.86
CA MET A 53 16.30 5.58 7.97
C MET A 53 17.73 5.08 7.85
N ASN A 54 18.39 5.00 9.00
CA ASN A 54 19.67 4.31 9.11
C ASN A 54 19.39 2.83 9.36
N VAL A 55 20.01 1.94 8.59
CA VAL A 55 19.97 0.51 8.87
C VAL A 55 20.72 0.28 10.18
N LEU A 56 20.30 -0.74 10.94
CA LEU A 56 20.88 -1.09 12.24
C LEU A 56 22.37 -1.47 12.20
N ASP A 57 22.98 -1.58 11.01
CA ASP A 57 24.38 -1.97 10.78
C ASP A 57 25.31 -0.79 10.43
N ASN A 58 25.28 0.28 11.22
CA ASN A 58 26.28 1.37 11.21
C ASN A 58 26.67 1.92 9.81
N ILE A 59 25.76 1.85 8.84
CA ILE A 59 25.94 2.34 7.48
C ILE A 59 25.75 3.86 7.50
N LEU A 60 26.75 4.58 7.00
CA LEU A 60 26.79 6.05 6.98
C LEU A 60 25.87 6.65 5.89
N THR A 61 25.37 5.83 4.96
CA THR A 61 24.48 6.27 3.88
C THR A 61 23.02 6.06 4.29
N PRO A 62 22.22 7.13 4.49
CA PRO A 62 20.83 6.98 4.88
C PRO A 62 20.04 6.38 3.71
N LEU A 63 19.37 5.25 3.94
CA LEU A 63 18.46 4.68 2.96
C LEU A 63 17.16 5.48 2.93
N ARG A 64 16.68 5.78 1.73
CA ARG A 64 15.36 6.36 1.51
C ARG A 64 14.34 5.23 1.49
N ILE A 65 13.42 5.22 2.45
CA ILE A 65 12.30 4.30 2.49
C ILE A 65 11.08 5.05 2.01
N TYR A 66 10.52 4.61 0.88
CA TYR A 66 9.26 5.15 0.36
C TYR A 66 8.09 4.61 1.19
N ASP A 67 7.24 5.51 1.67
CA ASP A 67 6.08 5.14 2.47
C ASP A 67 5.08 4.29 1.66
N ALA A 68 5.07 4.43 0.33
CA ALA A 68 4.34 3.56 -0.61
C ALA A 68 4.56 2.06 -0.35
N SER A 69 5.81 1.66 -0.07
CA SER A 69 6.16 0.25 0.07
C SER A 69 5.46 -0.44 1.24
N ALA A 70 5.16 0.32 2.31
CA ALA A 70 4.41 -0.20 3.45
C ALA A 70 2.95 -0.50 3.07
N LEU A 71 2.30 0.41 2.33
CA LEU A 71 0.93 0.23 1.85
C LEU A 71 0.82 -0.98 0.91
N GLU A 72 1.75 -1.12 -0.05
CA GLU A 72 1.77 -2.27 -0.95
C GLU A 72 1.89 -3.59 -0.19
N CYS A 73 2.78 -3.65 0.80
CA CYS A 73 2.99 -4.83 1.62
C CYS A 73 1.72 -5.20 2.42
N ILE A 74 1.08 -4.21 3.04
CA ILE A 74 -0.16 -4.40 3.80
C ILE A 74 -1.28 -4.90 2.90
N LEU A 75 -1.50 -4.27 1.74
CA LEU A 75 -2.58 -4.65 0.84
C LEU A 75 -2.35 -6.04 0.24
N ASN A 76 -1.11 -6.35 -0.19
CA ASN A 76 -0.78 -7.68 -0.71
C ASN A 76 -0.92 -8.78 0.35
N ARG A 77 -0.74 -8.47 1.63
CA ARG A 77 -0.94 -9.43 2.74
C ARG A 77 -2.39 -9.91 2.86
N TYR A 78 -3.37 -9.06 2.54
CA TYR A 78 -4.79 -9.39 2.63
C TYR A 78 -5.44 -9.68 1.27
N LYS A 79 -4.72 -9.48 0.18
CA LYS A 79 -5.17 -9.80 -1.18
C LYS A 79 -5.30 -11.32 -1.36
N PRO A 80 -6.36 -11.81 -2.03
CA PRO A 80 -6.42 -13.22 -2.42
C PRO A 80 -5.31 -13.56 -3.43
N ALA A 81 -4.81 -14.80 -3.38
CA ALA A 81 -3.62 -15.22 -4.13
C ALA A 81 -3.75 -15.08 -5.65
N TRP A 82 -4.96 -15.23 -6.20
CA TRP A 82 -5.23 -15.19 -7.64
C TRP A 82 -5.39 -13.78 -8.21
N GLN A 83 -5.57 -12.78 -7.35
CA GLN A 83 -5.80 -11.40 -7.78
C GLN A 83 -4.47 -10.64 -7.82
N THR A 84 -4.28 -9.76 -8.78
CA THR A 84 -3.10 -8.89 -8.89
C THR A 84 -3.48 -7.44 -8.65
N PHE A 85 -2.74 -6.75 -7.79
CA PHE A 85 -2.92 -5.32 -7.56
C PHE A 85 -1.84 -4.56 -8.32
N ARG A 86 -2.27 -3.59 -9.13
CA ARG A 86 -1.40 -2.66 -9.84
C ARG A 86 -1.55 -1.29 -9.19
N PHE A 87 -0.47 -0.78 -8.60
CA PHE A 87 -0.48 0.50 -7.91
C PHE A 87 -0.19 1.64 -8.89
N VAL A 88 -1.01 2.69 -8.83
CA VAL A 88 -0.86 3.92 -9.61
C VAL A 88 -0.84 5.08 -8.63
N TYR A 89 0.19 5.91 -8.74
CA TYR A 89 0.47 7.00 -7.82
C TYR A 89 0.14 8.34 -8.49
N GLU A 90 -0.80 9.11 -7.92
CA GLU A 90 -1.34 10.31 -8.57
C GLU A 90 -0.36 11.51 -8.52
N SER A 91 0.50 11.58 -7.50
CA SER A 91 1.55 12.61 -7.40
C SER A 91 2.80 12.07 -6.71
N SER A 92 3.82 11.72 -7.48
CA SER A 92 5.21 11.81 -7.01
C SER A 92 5.59 13.28 -7.09
N GLN A 93 5.87 13.96 -5.98
CA GLN A 93 6.43 15.31 -6.08
C GLN A 93 7.70 15.29 -6.96
N PRO A 94 7.86 16.24 -7.90
CA PRO A 94 9.15 16.47 -8.52
C PRO A 94 10.10 17.01 -7.44
N HIS A 95 11.22 16.33 -7.27
CA HIS A 95 12.29 16.78 -6.40
C HIS A 95 13.08 17.91 -7.07
N GLU A 96 13.01 19.12 -6.51
CA GLU A 96 14.15 20.07 -6.55
C GLU A 96 15.20 19.68 -5.49
#